data_AF-A0A3A5W6I1-F1
#
_entry.id   AF-A0A3A5W6I1-F1
#
_cell.length_a   1.000
_cell.length_b   1.000
_cell.length_c   1.000
_cell.angle_alpha   90.00
_cell.angle_beta   90.00
_cell.angle_gamma   90.00
#
_symmetry.space_group_name_H-M   'P 1'
#
loop_
_entity.id
_entity.type
_entity.pdbx_description
1 polymer ?
#
loop_
_entity_poly.entity_id
_entity_poly.type
_entity_poly.pdbx_seq_one_letter_code
_entity_poly.pdbx_strand_id
1 'polypeptide(L)'
;MGAETHYLNAMEALDEGDRERAKAEAKKATSIDAEHYEAWSIYIEACLPPAGVQPTMAEAAQALSAVKRVVAGDPSRMDMWMRGGRLLADELGMLHDALHWWQRCREHAPDEVMPVVEMASILADMGEYAQAQQRLQSILNDNMDVGITQYRKITGLLQLVQTAATQQEQDIFKPYEKHHDGWVAIRHKMRKPPLSESVIFLVTAVPLLLILVVLLGRYSAPTWSAICLNTLVIMIVILVCMRNAKRWFQLLNRPAFNLLRAMNFEAATGYTVMEEDIRTSVLYMYIMQRKPKAWQERTLKIIDKGTPLPKNWRMRLPDFSSHLVEGEKELYTFGEQLDAYEEE
;
A
#
# COMPACT_ATOMS: atom_id res chain seq x y z
N MET A 1 -23.53 -20.62 -30.35
CA MET A 1 -22.09 -20.80 -30.05
C MET A 1 -21.99 -21.12 -28.57
N GLY A 2 -21.14 -22.07 -28.18
CA GLY A 2 -20.98 -22.49 -26.78
C GLY A 2 -20.10 -21.52 -26.00
N ALA A 3 -20.15 -21.61 -24.66
CA ALA A 3 -19.27 -20.82 -23.78
C ALA A 3 -17.78 -21.03 -24.13
N GLU A 4 -17.38 -22.28 -24.41
CA GLU A 4 -16.02 -22.64 -24.80
C GLU A 4 -15.53 -21.92 -26.06
N THR A 5 -16.39 -21.75 -27.06
CA THR A 5 -16.02 -21.04 -28.29
C THR A 5 -15.74 -19.57 -28.01
N HIS A 6 -16.57 -18.94 -27.17
CA HIS A 6 -16.36 -17.55 -26.77
C HIS A 6 -15.12 -17.39 -25.88
N TYR A 7 -14.82 -18.37 -25.03
CA TYR A 7 -13.59 -18.41 -24.24
C TYR A 7 -12.34 -18.47 -25.13
N LEU A 8 -12.29 -19.38 -26.10
CA LEU A 8 -11.16 -19.50 -27.03
C LEU A 8 -10.98 -18.21 -27.86
N ASN A 9 -12.08 -17.64 -28.37
CA ASN A 9 -12.03 -16.36 -29.08
C ASN A 9 -11.49 -15.22 -28.19
N ALA A 10 -11.83 -15.23 -26.90
CA ALA A 10 -11.34 -14.23 -25.95
C ALA A 10 -9.85 -14.37 -25.69
N MET A 11 -9.37 -15.62 -25.58
CA MET A 11 -7.95 -15.93 -25.42
C MET A 11 -7.14 -15.49 -26.65
N GLU A 12 -7.60 -15.85 -27.85
CA GLU A 12 -6.97 -15.43 -29.11
C GLU A 12 -6.90 -13.90 -29.22
N ALA A 13 -7.99 -13.20 -28.91
CA ALA A 13 -8.03 -11.74 -28.93
C ALA A 13 -7.07 -11.11 -27.90
N LEU A 14 -6.90 -11.72 -26.73
CA LEU A 14 -5.97 -11.25 -25.71
C LEU A 14 -4.51 -11.41 -26.18
N ASP A 15 -4.19 -12.53 -26.82
CA ASP A 15 -2.87 -12.81 -27.39
C ASP A 15 -2.54 -11.86 -28.57
N GLU A 16 -3.53 -11.49 -29.38
CA GLU A 16 -3.43 -10.47 -30.43
C GLU A 16 -3.29 -9.04 -29.86
N GLY A 17 -3.55 -8.86 -28.56
CA GLY A 17 -3.52 -7.56 -27.88
C GLY A 17 -4.82 -6.75 -27.97
N ASP A 18 -5.87 -7.30 -28.58
CA ASP A 18 -7.20 -6.69 -28.66
C ASP A 18 -8.01 -6.96 -27.38
N ARG A 19 -7.74 -6.15 -26.36
CA ARG A 19 -8.35 -6.28 -25.02
C ARG A 19 -9.85 -6.01 -25.01
N GLU A 20 -10.34 -5.10 -25.85
CA GLU A 20 -11.78 -4.80 -25.91
C GLU A 20 -12.56 -5.99 -26.46
N ARG A 21 -12.05 -6.61 -27.53
CA ARG A 21 -12.63 -7.84 -28.06
C ARG A 21 -12.50 -8.99 -27.07
N ALA A 22 -11.34 -9.17 -26.44
CA ALA A 22 -11.14 -10.20 -25.42
C ALA A 22 -12.15 -10.07 -24.27
N LYS A 23 -12.34 -8.85 -23.77
CA LYS A 23 -13.31 -8.52 -22.72
C LYS A 23 -14.75 -8.83 -23.15
N ALA A 24 -15.13 -8.45 -24.37
CA ALA A 24 -16.47 -8.69 -24.89
C ALA A 24 -16.77 -10.19 -25.06
N GLU A 25 -15.84 -10.95 -25.63
CA GLU A 25 -15.98 -12.40 -25.83
C GLU A 25 -15.94 -13.17 -24.50
N ALA A 26 -15.06 -12.81 -23.56
CA ALA A 26 -15.03 -13.40 -22.22
C ALA A 26 -16.31 -13.12 -21.44
N LYS A 27 -16.89 -11.92 -21.60
CA LYS A 27 -18.19 -11.58 -20.99
C LYS A 27 -19.33 -12.40 -21.58
N LYS A 28 -19.30 -12.71 -22.88
CA LYS A 28 -20.28 -13.62 -23.51
C LYS A 28 -20.13 -15.04 -22.98
N ALA A 29 -18.89 -15.55 -22.87
CA ALA A 29 -18.62 -16.87 -22.31
C ALA A 29 -19.19 -17.01 -20.88
N THR A 30 -18.87 -16.04 -20.03
CA THR A 30 -19.34 -15.99 -18.62
C THR A 30 -20.85 -15.73 -18.47
N SER A 31 -21.50 -15.19 -19.50
CA SER A 31 -22.97 -15.04 -19.51
C SER A 31 -23.70 -16.32 -19.91
N ILE A 32 -23.05 -17.19 -20.70
CA ILE A 32 -23.57 -18.51 -21.09
C ILE A 32 -23.31 -19.52 -19.97
N ASP A 33 -22.12 -19.48 -19.39
CA ASP A 33 -21.69 -20.32 -18.28
C ASP A 33 -21.05 -19.46 -17.18
N ALA A 34 -21.79 -19.23 -16.09
CA ALA A 34 -21.36 -18.38 -15.00
C ALA A 34 -20.19 -18.96 -14.19
N GLU A 35 -20.04 -20.28 -14.20
CA GLU A 35 -18.99 -21.02 -13.46
C GLU A 35 -17.73 -21.23 -14.32
N HIS A 36 -17.69 -20.67 -15.52
CA HIS A 36 -16.52 -20.75 -16.40
C HIS A 36 -15.39 -19.83 -15.90
N TYR A 37 -14.68 -20.25 -14.85
CA TYR A 37 -13.68 -19.46 -14.14
C TYR A 37 -12.47 -19.07 -14.99
N GLU A 38 -12.14 -19.83 -16.04
CA GLU A 38 -11.03 -19.48 -16.94
C GLU A 38 -11.37 -18.30 -17.85
N ALA A 39 -12.60 -18.20 -18.35
CA ALA A 39 -13.04 -17.00 -19.07
C ALA A 39 -13.13 -15.80 -18.12
N TRP A 40 -13.47 -16.00 -16.85
CA TRP A 40 -13.35 -14.93 -15.86
C TRP A 40 -11.90 -14.48 -15.67
N SER A 41 -10.91 -15.39 -15.65
CA SER A 41 -9.49 -15.04 -15.63
C SER A 41 -9.12 -14.15 -16.82
N ILE A 42 -9.50 -14.56 -18.03
CA ILE A 42 -9.25 -13.78 -19.26
C ILE A 42 -9.96 -12.43 -19.21
N TYR A 43 -11.19 -12.37 -18.70
CA TYR A 43 -11.91 -11.12 -18.52
C TYR A 43 -11.18 -10.16 -17.56
N ILE A 44 -10.68 -10.66 -16.43
CA ILE A 44 -9.91 -9.87 -15.45
C ILE A 44 -8.64 -9.31 -16.10
N GLU A 45 -7.93 -10.13 -16.85
CA GLU A 45 -6.70 -9.72 -17.54
C GLU A 45 -6.96 -8.69 -18.64
N ALA A 46 -8.02 -8.89 -19.43
CA ALA A 46 -8.47 -7.98 -20.47
C ALA A 46 -8.95 -6.64 -19.92
N CYS A 47 -9.56 -6.62 -18.72
CA CYS A 47 -10.00 -5.38 -18.07
C CYS A 47 -8.85 -4.50 -17.61
N LEU A 48 -7.69 -5.09 -17.28
CA LEU A 48 -6.53 -4.32 -16.83
C LEU A 48 -5.72 -3.90 -18.05
N PRO A 49 -4.84 -2.89 -17.95
CA PRO A 49 -3.94 -2.55 -19.04
C PRO A 49 -2.71 -3.48 -19.07
N PRO A 50 -1.91 -3.45 -20.15
CA PRO A 50 -0.68 -4.23 -20.23
C PRO A 50 0.33 -3.84 -19.15
N ALA A 51 1.27 -4.74 -18.88
CA ALA A 51 2.28 -4.56 -17.84
C ALA A 51 3.05 -3.24 -18.04
N GLY A 52 3.16 -2.45 -16.98
CA GLY A 52 3.84 -1.16 -16.97
C GLY A 52 2.92 0.06 -17.16
N VAL A 53 1.67 -0.14 -17.55
CA VAL A 53 0.65 0.92 -17.61
C VAL A 53 -0.24 0.82 -16.36
N GLN A 54 -0.56 1.97 -15.76
CA GLN A 54 -1.43 2.02 -14.57
C GLN A 54 -2.91 1.96 -14.98
N PRO A 55 -3.73 1.12 -14.33
CA PRO A 55 -5.16 1.03 -14.63
C PRO A 55 -5.90 2.31 -14.24
N THR A 56 -7.00 2.57 -14.94
CA THR A 56 -8.02 3.55 -14.51
C THR A 56 -8.84 2.98 -13.35
N MET A 57 -9.58 3.84 -12.66
CA MET A 57 -10.49 3.42 -11.60
C MET A 57 -11.56 2.46 -12.13
N ALA A 58 -12.10 2.71 -13.33
CA ALA A 58 -13.14 1.88 -13.93
C ALA A 58 -12.61 0.48 -14.28
N GLU A 59 -11.43 0.40 -14.89
CA GLU A 59 -10.73 -0.86 -15.20
C GLU A 59 -10.45 -1.67 -13.93
N ALA A 60 -9.88 -1.03 -12.90
CA ALA A 60 -9.58 -1.68 -11.63
C ALA A 60 -10.85 -2.17 -10.92
N ALA A 61 -11.94 -1.39 -10.95
CA ALA A 61 -13.22 -1.77 -10.37
C ALA A 61 -13.88 -2.95 -11.11
N GLN A 62 -13.85 -2.96 -12.45
CA GLN A 62 -14.38 -4.05 -13.25
C GLN A 62 -13.61 -5.35 -12.99
N ALA A 63 -12.27 -5.28 -12.99
CA ALA A 63 -11.40 -6.41 -12.67
C ALA A 63 -11.66 -6.93 -11.25
N LEU A 64 -11.78 -6.03 -10.25
CA LEU A 64 -12.07 -6.42 -8.87
C LEU A 64 -13.45 -7.09 -8.74
N SER A 65 -14.46 -6.61 -9.47
CA SER A 65 -15.80 -7.22 -9.45
C SER A 65 -15.80 -8.65 -9.98
N ALA A 66 -15.01 -8.91 -11.04
CA ALA A 66 -14.83 -10.24 -11.60
C ALA A 66 -14.01 -11.14 -10.66
N VAL A 67 -12.92 -10.65 -10.08
CA VAL A 67 -12.14 -11.39 -9.07
C VAL A 67 -13.02 -11.84 -7.90
N LYS A 68 -13.88 -10.96 -7.39
CA LYS A 68 -14.83 -11.30 -6.30
C LYS A 68 -15.78 -12.44 -6.68
N ARG A 69 -16.24 -12.48 -7.94
CA ARG A 69 -17.11 -13.56 -8.43
C ARG A 69 -16.38 -14.89 -8.51
N VAL A 70 -15.16 -14.88 -9.06
CA VAL A 70 -14.33 -16.10 -9.15
C VAL A 70 -14.05 -16.66 -7.76
N VAL A 71 -13.61 -15.83 -6.83
CA VAL A 71 -13.30 -16.26 -5.46
C VAL A 71 -14.53 -16.77 -4.72
N ALA A 72 -15.72 -16.21 -4.98
CA ALA A 72 -16.96 -16.71 -4.39
C ALA A 72 -17.35 -18.10 -4.90
N GLY A 73 -17.04 -18.41 -6.16
CA GLY A 73 -17.32 -19.71 -6.77
C GLY A 73 -16.25 -20.76 -6.51
N ASP A 74 -14.97 -20.37 -6.60
CA ASP A 74 -13.81 -21.21 -6.30
C ASP A 74 -12.82 -20.48 -5.36
N PRO A 75 -13.02 -20.62 -4.03
CA PRO A 75 -12.13 -20.02 -3.04
C PRO A 75 -10.72 -20.62 -3.00
N SER A 76 -10.48 -21.76 -3.66
CA SER A 76 -9.17 -22.43 -3.65
C SER A 76 -8.13 -21.73 -4.55
N ARG A 77 -8.59 -20.86 -5.46
CA ARG A 77 -7.77 -20.08 -6.39
C ARG A 77 -7.03 -18.93 -5.68
N MET A 78 -5.85 -19.25 -5.12
CA MET A 78 -5.02 -18.29 -4.39
C MET A 78 -4.52 -17.12 -5.26
N ASP A 79 -4.30 -17.35 -6.54
CA ASP A 79 -3.94 -16.32 -7.53
C ASP A 79 -4.97 -15.19 -7.60
N MET A 80 -6.26 -15.52 -7.47
CA MET A 80 -7.36 -14.56 -7.49
C MET A 80 -7.45 -13.76 -6.19
N TRP A 81 -7.21 -14.40 -5.04
CA TRP A 81 -7.04 -13.70 -3.76
C TRP A 81 -5.90 -12.68 -3.83
N MET A 82 -4.75 -13.09 -4.39
CA MET A 82 -3.61 -12.21 -4.60
C MET A 82 -3.93 -11.03 -5.52
N ARG A 83 -4.65 -11.28 -6.62
CA ARG A 83 -5.06 -10.23 -7.57
C ARG A 83 -6.01 -9.23 -6.91
N GLY A 84 -7.01 -9.73 -6.19
CA GLY A 84 -7.99 -8.89 -5.48
C GLY A 84 -7.35 -8.03 -4.40
N GLY A 85 -6.41 -8.60 -3.63
CA GLY A 85 -5.70 -7.88 -2.58
C GLY A 85 -4.87 -6.71 -3.12
N ARG A 86 -4.15 -6.91 -4.24
CA ARG A 86 -3.39 -5.84 -4.92
C ARG A 86 -4.32 -4.76 -5.48
N LEU A 87 -5.42 -5.15 -6.13
CA LEU A 87 -6.40 -4.19 -6.65
C LEU A 87 -7.00 -3.33 -5.53
N LEU A 88 -7.34 -3.93 -4.39
CA LEU A 88 -7.90 -3.23 -3.25
C LEU A 88 -6.88 -2.31 -2.56
N ALA A 89 -5.71 -2.83 -2.19
CA ALA A 89 -4.73 -2.09 -1.40
C ALA A 89 -3.90 -1.13 -2.24
N ASP A 90 -3.29 -1.61 -3.33
CA ASP A 90 -2.31 -0.87 -4.11
C ASP A 90 -2.99 0.07 -5.11
N GLU A 91 -3.93 -0.45 -5.90
CA GLU A 91 -4.56 0.33 -7.00
C GLU A 91 -5.68 1.25 -6.53
N LEU A 92 -6.60 0.76 -5.68
CA LEU A 92 -7.80 1.53 -5.28
C LEU A 92 -7.65 2.23 -3.91
N GLY A 93 -6.68 1.82 -3.08
CA GLY A 93 -6.46 2.37 -1.74
C GLY A 93 -7.56 2.04 -0.73
N MET A 94 -8.32 0.98 -0.97
CA MET A 94 -9.41 0.50 -0.11
C MET A 94 -8.86 -0.37 1.02
N LEU A 95 -8.05 0.23 1.90
CA LEU A 95 -7.27 -0.50 2.91
C LEU A 95 -8.14 -1.30 3.90
N HIS A 96 -9.26 -0.74 4.37
CA HIS A 96 -10.17 -1.44 5.27
C HIS A 96 -10.78 -2.69 4.59
N ASP A 97 -11.24 -2.54 3.35
CA ASP A 97 -11.80 -3.67 2.59
C ASP A 97 -10.72 -4.70 2.23
N ALA A 98 -9.48 -4.27 2.00
CA ALA A 98 -8.34 -5.15 1.81
C ALA A 98 -8.05 -6.01 3.05
N LEU A 99 -8.17 -5.47 4.27
CA LEU A 99 -8.04 -6.27 5.50
C LEU A 99 -9.10 -7.35 5.60
N HIS A 100 -10.36 -7.01 5.31
CA HIS A 100 -11.43 -8.02 5.26
C HIS A 100 -11.19 -9.06 4.16
N TRP A 101 -10.69 -8.63 3.00
CA TRP A 101 -10.35 -9.53 1.90
C TRP A 101 -9.30 -10.56 2.31
N TRP A 102 -8.20 -10.12 2.93
CA TRP A 102 -7.14 -11.02 3.39
C TRP A 102 -7.57 -11.89 4.56
N GLN A 103 -8.41 -11.38 5.48
CA GLN A 103 -8.95 -12.22 6.55
C GLN A 103 -9.82 -13.36 5.99
N ARG A 104 -10.66 -13.07 4.99
CA ARG A 104 -11.47 -14.11 4.32
C ARG A 104 -10.59 -15.12 3.56
N CYS A 105 -9.51 -14.67 2.94
CA CYS A 105 -8.52 -15.58 2.37
C CYS A 105 -7.99 -16.56 3.43
N ARG A 106 -7.68 -16.06 4.63
CA ARG A 106 -7.21 -16.88 5.76
C ARG A 106 -8.26 -17.87 6.30
N GLU A 107 -9.55 -17.57 6.17
CA GLU A 107 -10.61 -18.53 6.52
C GLU A 107 -10.63 -19.76 5.60
N HIS A 108 -10.16 -19.61 4.36
CA HIS A 108 -10.04 -20.69 3.38
C HIS A 108 -8.66 -21.36 3.37
N ALA A 109 -7.61 -20.59 3.65
CA ALA A 109 -6.22 -21.03 3.69
C ALA A 109 -5.54 -20.51 4.97
N PRO A 110 -5.78 -21.14 6.14
CA PRO A 110 -5.31 -20.65 7.43
C PRO A 110 -3.78 -20.73 7.59
N ASP A 111 -3.15 -21.70 6.93
CA ASP A 111 -1.71 -21.97 7.01
C ASP A 111 -0.87 -21.04 6.12
N GLU A 112 -1.52 -20.26 5.25
CA GLU A 112 -0.84 -19.36 4.34
C GLU A 112 -0.33 -18.11 5.07
N VAL A 113 0.98 -17.88 4.98
CA VAL A 113 1.65 -16.72 5.59
C VAL A 113 1.25 -15.41 4.90
N MET A 114 0.99 -15.47 3.60
CA MET A 114 0.88 -14.28 2.76
C MET A 114 -0.24 -13.32 3.21
N PRO A 115 -1.49 -13.78 3.46
CA PRO A 115 -2.55 -12.91 3.98
C PRO A 115 -2.17 -12.20 5.28
N VAL A 116 -1.48 -12.90 6.19
CA VAL A 116 -1.06 -12.34 7.48
C VAL A 116 -0.04 -11.21 7.31
N VAL A 117 0.93 -11.41 6.41
CA VAL A 117 1.96 -10.41 6.09
C VAL A 117 1.35 -9.18 5.40
N GLU A 118 0.41 -9.36 4.48
CA GLU A 118 -0.26 -8.22 3.82
C GLU A 118 -1.15 -7.45 4.80
N MET A 119 -1.90 -8.14 5.67
CA MET A 119 -2.67 -7.47 6.73
C MET A 119 -1.76 -6.67 7.68
N ALA A 120 -0.64 -7.24 8.12
CA ALA A 120 0.32 -6.54 8.97
C ALA A 120 0.92 -5.30 8.27
N SER A 121 1.17 -5.38 6.96
CA SER A 121 1.66 -4.26 6.16
C SER A 121 0.62 -3.13 6.11
N ILE A 122 -0.63 -3.46 5.80
CA ILE A 122 -1.74 -2.50 5.75
C ILE A 122 -1.96 -1.84 7.13
N LEU A 123 -1.93 -2.63 8.22
CA LEU A 123 -2.05 -2.12 9.58
C LEU A 123 -0.92 -1.16 9.94
N ALA A 124 0.33 -1.47 9.55
CA ALA A 124 1.47 -0.59 9.76
C ALA A 124 1.34 0.74 8.98
N ASP A 125 0.83 0.70 7.74
CA ASP A 125 0.59 1.89 6.92
C ASP A 125 -0.49 2.80 7.54
N MET A 126 -1.55 2.20 8.11
CA MET A 126 -2.58 2.91 8.85
C MET A 126 -2.11 3.45 10.21
N GLY A 127 -0.98 2.97 10.73
CA GLY A 127 -0.46 3.34 12.05
C GLY A 127 -0.94 2.45 13.20
N GLU A 128 -1.65 1.36 12.91
CA GLU A 128 -2.11 0.36 13.88
C GLU A 128 -1.01 -0.65 14.22
N TYR A 129 0.09 -0.15 14.80
CA TYR A 129 1.31 -0.95 15.02
C TYR A 129 1.11 -2.10 16.01
N ALA A 130 0.29 -1.91 17.05
CA ALA A 130 0.01 -2.97 18.03
C ALA A 130 -0.68 -4.18 17.36
N GLN A 131 -1.65 -3.92 16.49
CA GLN A 131 -2.35 -4.97 15.76
C GLN A 131 -1.43 -5.63 14.73
N ALA A 132 -0.63 -4.84 14.00
CA ALA A 132 0.39 -5.35 13.08
C ALA A 132 1.38 -6.28 13.81
N GLN A 133 1.80 -5.92 15.03
CA GLN A 133 2.68 -6.74 15.87
C GLN A 133 2.04 -8.10 16.17
N GLN A 134 0.80 -8.08 16.64
CA GLN A 134 0.08 -9.30 17.01
C GLN A 134 -0.08 -10.25 15.81
N ARG A 135 -0.33 -9.71 14.60
CA ARG A 135 -0.39 -10.50 13.37
C ARG A 135 0.97 -11.11 13.01
N LEU A 136 2.05 -10.34 13.09
CA LEU A 136 3.39 -10.88 12.80
C LEU A 136 3.82 -11.94 13.83
N GLN A 137 3.40 -11.79 15.09
CA GLN A 137 3.64 -12.80 16.13
C GLN A 137 2.82 -14.08 15.89
N SER A 138 1.60 -13.99 15.34
CA SER A 138 0.83 -15.21 15.04
C SER A 138 1.51 -16.09 14.00
N ILE A 139 2.23 -15.51 13.02
CA ILE A 139 3.04 -16.29 12.05
C ILE A 139 4.03 -17.21 12.77
N LEU A 140 4.69 -16.70 13.82
CA LEU A 140 5.67 -17.46 14.60
C LEU A 140 4.99 -18.49 15.52
N ASN A 141 3.85 -18.11 16.13
CA ASN A 141 3.11 -18.99 17.03
C ASN A 141 2.48 -20.18 16.29
N ASP A 142 1.97 -19.93 15.08
CA ASP A 142 1.29 -20.90 14.24
C ASP A 142 2.30 -21.77 13.44
N ASN A 143 3.61 -21.57 13.64
CA ASN A 143 4.72 -22.26 12.95
C ASN A 143 4.55 -22.33 11.42
N MET A 144 4.05 -21.25 10.82
CA MET A 144 3.81 -21.20 9.38
C MET A 144 5.12 -21.25 8.59
N ASP A 145 5.12 -21.90 7.42
CA ASP A 145 6.31 -21.99 6.57
C ASP A 145 6.57 -20.67 5.85
N VAL A 146 7.68 -20.01 6.20
CA VAL A 146 8.02 -18.68 5.69
C VAL A 146 9.10 -18.79 4.63
N GLY A 147 8.74 -18.47 3.39
CA GLY A 147 9.72 -18.36 2.30
C GLY A 147 10.76 -17.26 2.54
N ILE A 148 11.98 -17.42 2.02
CA ILE A 148 13.11 -16.47 2.22
C ILE A 148 12.76 -15.02 1.84
N THR A 149 11.97 -14.83 0.77
CA THR A 149 11.54 -13.49 0.32
C THR A 149 10.56 -12.86 1.30
N GLN A 150 9.63 -13.64 1.84
CA GLN A 150 8.67 -13.18 2.85
C GLN A 150 9.37 -12.90 4.19
N TYR A 151 10.39 -13.69 4.55
CA TYR A 151 11.17 -13.49 5.76
C TYR A 151 11.80 -12.10 5.84
N ARG A 152 12.33 -11.57 4.73
CA ARG A 152 12.87 -10.19 4.68
C ARG A 152 11.78 -9.13 4.91
N LYS A 153 10.59 -9.33 4.32
CA LYS A 153 9.45 -8.42 4.52
C LYS A 153 8.99 -8.47 5.99
N ILE A 154 8.84 -9.66 6.55
CA ILE A 154 8.44 -9.87 7.95
C ILE A 154 9.44 -9.24 8.91
N THR A 155 10.74 -9.49 8.75
CA THR A 155 11.78 -8.91 9.63
C THR A 155 11.83 -7.39 9.53
N GLY A 156 11.68 -6.82 8.34
CA GLY A 156 11.56 -5.38 8.15
C GLY A 156 10.33 -4.78 8.84
N LEU A 157 9.17 -5.43 8.70
CA LEU A 157 7.93 -5.01 9.37
C LEU A 157 8.03 -5.15 10.89
N LEU A 158 8.60 -6.23 11.40
CA LEU A 158 8.83 -6.44 12.83
C LEU A 158 9.72 -5.33 13.41
N GLN A 159 10.81 -4.97 12.72
CA GLN A 159 11.67 -3.86 13.15
C GLN A 159 10.90 -2.53 13.16
N LEU A 160 10.11 -2.26 12.12
CA LEU A 160 9.28 -1.06 12.03
C LEU A 160 8.32 -1.00 13.22
N VAL A 161 7.56 -2.06 13.45
CA VAL A 161 6.56 -2.16 14.52
C VAL A 161 7.21 -2.06 15.90
N GLN A 162 8.36 -2.70 16.14
CA GLN A 162 9.10 -2.58 17.39
C GLN A 162 9.58 -1.14 17.63
N THR A 163 10.13 -0.48 16.61
CA THR A 163 10.54 0.94 16.74
C THR A 163 9.34 1.87 16.95
N ALA A 164 8.16 1.52 16.44
CA ALA A 164 6.94 2.25 16.70
C ALA A 164 6.39 1.98 18.12
N ALA A 165 6.49 0.76 18.62
CA ALA A 165 6.09 0.40 19.99
C ALA A 165 6.93 1.11 21.06
N THR A 166 8.18 1.48 20.77
CA THR A 166 8.99 2.32 21.66
C THR A 166 8.62 3.80 21.65
N GLN A 167 7.82 4.26 20.68
CA GLN A 167 7.30 5.62 20.62
C GLN A 167 6.05 5.70 21.49
N GLN A 168 5.81 6.86 22.11
CA GLN A 168 4.60 7.04 22.91
C GLN A 168 3.38 6.96 22.00
N GLU A 169 2.29 6.32 22.46
CA GLU A 169 1.06 6.18 21.65
C GLU A 169 0.50 7.54 21.17
N GLN A 170 0.75 8.61 21.92
CA GLN A 170 0.35 9.98 21.59
C GLN A 170 1.14 10.58 20.41
N ASP A 171 2.32 10.03 20.08
CA ASP A 171 3.12 10.46 18.93
C ASP A 171 2.62 9.84 17.61
N ILE A 172 1.83 8.77 17.68
CA ILE A 172 1.34 8.05 16.49
C ILE A 172 0.19 8.83 15.88
N PHE A 173 0.46 9.47 14.75
CA PHE A 173 -0.54 10.27 14.04
C PHE A 173 -1.79 9.47 13.69
N LYS A 174 -2.93 9.92 14.25
CA LYS A 174 -4.28 9.42 13.97
C LYS A 174 -5.08 10.44 13.15
N PRO A 175 -5.37 10.15 11.86
CA PRO A 175 -6.05 11.11 10.98
C PRO A 175 -7.45 11.50 11.47
N TYR A 176 -8.20 10.58 12.08
CA TYR A 176 -9.57 10.83 12.55
C TYR A 176 -9.66 11.81 13.74
N GLU A 177 -8.55 12.08 14.43
CA GLU A 177 -8.47 13.05 15.52
C GLU A 177 -8.11 14.44 14.99
N LYS A 178 -9.09 15.35 14.92
CA LYS A 178 -8.90 16.70 14.35
C LYS A 178 -7.83 17.54 15.08
N HIS A 179 -7.65 17.34 16.38
CA HIS A 179 -6.76 18.14 17.22
C HIS A 179 -5.41 17.46 17.49
N HIS A 180 -5.02 16.48 16.68
CA HIS A 180 -3.74 15.80 16.85
C HIS A 180 -2.55 16.67 16.40
N ASP A 181 -1.46 16.67 17.16
CA ASP A 181 -0.23 17.43 16.87
C ASP A 181 0.37 17.16 15.49
N GLY A 182 0.12 16.00 14.89
CA GLY A 182 0.59 15.69 13.54
C GLY A 182 -0.01 16.60 12.47
N TRP A 183 -1.22 17.13 12.67
CA TRP A 183 -1.81 18.12 11.77
C TRP A 183 -1.04 19.44 11.79
N VAL A 184 -0.60 19.89 12.97
CA VAL A 184 0.23 21.09 13.12
C VAL A 184 1.58 20.89 12.44
N ALA A 185 2.20 19.72 12.61
CA ALA A 185 3.45 19.37 11.96
C ALA A 185 3.34 19.34 10.42
N ILE A 186 2.22 18.86 9.87
CA ILE A 186 1.91 18.89 8.44
C ILE A 186 1.82 20.35 7.96
N ARG A 187 1.02 21.20 8.62
CA ARG A 187 0.84 22.61 8.23
C ARG A 187 2.15 23.38 8.16
N HIS A 188 3.09 23.12 9.07
CA HIS A 188 4.40 23.76 9.05
C HIS A 188 5.31 23.33 7.89
N LYS A 189 5.17 22.10 7.37
CA LYS A 189 6.05 21.54 6.32
C LYS A 189 5.40 21.34 4.96
N MET A 190 4.10 21.57 4.80
CA MET A 190 3.35 21.27 3.57
C MET A 190 3.77 22.08 2.32
N ARG A 191 4.51 23.18 2.48
CA ARG A 191 4.94 24.05 1.37
C ARG A 191 6.15 23.54 0.59
N LYS A 192 6.79 22.44 1.04
CA LYS A 192 7.99 21.89 0.39
C LYS A 192 7.79 20.39 0.10
N PRO A 193 8.38 19.87 -0.99
CA PRO A 193 8.38 18.43 -1.25
C PRO A 193 9.19 17.70 -0.17
N PRO A 194 8.94 16.40 0.03
CA PRO A 194 9.73 15.58 0.94
C PRO A 194 11.18 15.49 0.42
N LEU A 195 12.12 15.48 1.35
CA LEU A 195 13.55 15.41 1.00
C LEU A 195 13.92 13.97 0.67
N SER A 196 14.62 13.73 -0.44
CA SER A 196 15.14 12.40 -0.76
C SER A 196 16.34 12.06 0.12
N GLU A 197 16.62 10.77 0.29
CA GLU A 197 17.78 10.28 1.06
C GLU A 197 19.10 10.87 0.51
N SER A 198 19.24 10.91 -0.82
CA SER A 198 20.43 11.47 -1.48
C SER A 198 20.59 12.98 -1.24
N VAL A 199 19.49 13.74 -1.20
CA VAL A 199 19.55 15.18 -0.90
C VAL A 199 19.93 15.41 0.56
N ILE A 200 19.38 14.63 1.49
CA ILE A 200 19.75 14.72 2.92
C ILE A 200 21.23 14.37 3.10
N PHE A 201 21.68 13.30 2.45
CA PHE A 201 23.09 12.92 2.45
C PHE A 201 23.96 14.05 1.88
N LEU A 202 23.61 14.64 0.74
CA LEU A 202 24.39 15.73 0.13
C LEU A 202 24.45 16.96 1.04
N VAL A 203 23.30 17.41 1.57
CA VAL A 203 23.19 18.60 2.43
C VAL A 203 23.95 18.42 3.75
N THR A 204 24.07 17.20 4.26
CA THR A 204 24.78 16.91 5.51
C THR A 204 26.26 16.59 5.28
N ALA A 205 26.59 15.79 4.27
CA ALA A 205 27.95 15.36 3.99
C ALA A 205 28.81 16.49 3.39
N VAL A 206 28.27 17.29 2.45
CA VAL A 206 29.08 18.32 1.75
C VAL A 206 29.65 19.37 2.69
N PRO A 207 28.86 20.02 3.58
CA PRO A 207 29.41 20.99 4.53
C PRO A 207 30.41 20.35 5.49
N LEU A 208 30.14 19.12 5.94
CA LEU A 208 30.97 18.40 6.90
C LEU A 208 32.32 18.01 6.28
N LEU A 209 32.31 17.56 5.03
CA LEU A 209 33.52 17.29 4.25
C LEU A 209 34.31 18.56 3.97
N LEU A 210 33.65 19.68 3.65
CA LEU A 210 34.33 20.96 3.42
C LEU A 210 35.05 21.43 4.69
N ILE A 211 34.37 21.40 5.84
CA ILE A 211 34.98 21.73 7.14
C ILE A 211 36.15 20.80 7.42
N LEU A 212 35.97 19.50 7.20
CA LEU A 212 37.01 18.50 7.41
C LEU A 212 38.24 18.75 6.52
N VAL A 213 38.07 19.02 5.23
CA VAL A 213 39.16 19.30 4.30
C VAL A 213 39.91 20.58 4.70
N VAL A 214 39.20 21.63 5.12
CA VAL A 214 39.82 22.87 5.61
C VAL A 214 40.63 22.62 6.88
N LEU A 215 40.10 21.84 7.82
CA LEU A 215 40.81 21.48 9.06
C LEU A 215 42.05 20.63 8.77
N LEU A 216 41.91 19.57 7.96
CA LEU A 216 43.03 18.72 7.57
C LEU A 216 44.11 19.50 6.83
N GLY A 217 43.72 20.44 5.94
CA GLY A 217 44.67 21.31 5.24
C GLY A 217 45.41 22.30 6.15
N ARG A 218 44.87 22.64 7.32
CA ARG A 218 45.54 23.53 8.30
C ARG A 218 46.55 22.81 9.19
N TYR A 219 46.29 21.55 9.54
CA TYR A 219 47.07 20.81 10.55
C TYR A 219 48.02 19.77 9.96
N SER A 220 47.88 19.41 8.68
CA SER A 220 48.58 18.27 8.10
C SER A 220 49.79 18.69 7.27
N ALA A 221 50.99 18.28 7.69
CA ALA A 221 52.18 18.34 6.84
C ALA A 221 52.02 17.40 5.63
N PRO A 222 52.56 17.74 4.43
CA PRO A 222 52.40 16.95 3.21
C PRO A 222 53.29 15.71 3.23
N THR A 223 52.98 14.75 4.11
CA THR A 223 53.62 13.43 4.13
C THR A 223 52.68 12.38 3.53
N TRP A 224 53.24 11.31 2.97
CA TRP A 224 52.45 10.23 2.40
C TRP A 224 51.51 9.59 3.45
N SER A 225 52.00 9.43 4.67
CA SER A 225 51.21 8.92 5.81
C SER A 225 50.00 9.80 6.14
N ALA A 226 50.16 11.12 6.08
CA ALA A 226 49.10 12.07 6.32
C ALA A 226 48.02 12.02 5.23
N ILE A 227 48.40 11.87 3.96
CA ILE A 227 47.44 11.73 2.85
C ILE A 227 46.59 10.47 3.04
N CYS A 228 47.20 9.34 3.40
CA CYS A 228 46.48 8.10 3.67
C CYS A 228 45.50 8.25 4.85
N LEU A 229 45.94 8.85 5.95
CA LEU A 229 45.11 9.05 7.14
C LEU A 229 43.94 10.00 6.84
N ASN A 230 44.20 11.11 6.14
CA ASN A 230 43.18 12.07 5.73
C ASN A 230 42.09 11.41 4.85
N THR A 231 42.51 10.56 3.91
CA THR A 231 41.58 9.82 3.05
C THR A 231 40.73 8.84 3.86
N LEU A 232 41.33 8.15 4.83
CA LEU A 232 40.63 7.22 5.72
C LEU A 232 39.61 7.94 6.62
N VAL A 233 39.94 9.13 7.14
CA VAL A 233 39.01 9.95 7.93
C VAL A 233 37.83 10.43 7.08
N ILE A 234 38.08 10.89 5.85
CA ILE A 234 37.02 11.27 4.91
C ILE A 234 36.09 10.08 4.62
N MET A 235 36.66 8.89 4.39
CA MET A 235 35.88 7.68 4.15
C MET A 235 35.00 7.31 5.36
N ILE A 236 35.54 7.38 6.58
CA ILE A 236 34.78 7.12 7.81
C ILE A 236 33.61 8.10 7.93
N VAL A 237 33.83 9.38 7.68
CA VAL A 237 32.78 10.40 7.72
C VAL A 237 31.68 10.10 6.70
N ILE A 238 32.03 9.75 5.47
CA ILE A 238 31.06 9.38 4.44
C ILE A 238 30.24 8.16 4.87
N LEU A 239 30.88 7.11 5.41
CA LEU A 239 30.18 5.92 5.91
C LEU A 239 29.21 6.25 7.06
N VAL A 240 29.61 7.14 7.98
CA VAL A 240 28.75 7.60 9.09
C VAL A 240 27.57 8.42 8.56
N CYS A 241 27.79 9.33 7.61
CA CYS A 241 26.72 10.10 6.98
C CYS A 241 25.74 9.19 6.25
N MET A 242 26.21 8.20 5.47
CA MET A 242 25.34 7.24 4.79
C MET A 242 24.52 6.40 5.78
N ARG A 243 25.14 5.92 6.86
CA ARG A 243 24.43 5.13 7.88
C ARG A 243 23.32 5.93 8.57
N ASN A 244 23.54 7.22 8.81
CA ASN A 244 22.56 8.09 9.48
C ASN A 244 21.54 8.72 8.51
N ALA A 245 21.83 8.77 7.21
CA ALA A 245 20.95 9.37 6.21
C ALA A 245 19.54 8.78 6.23
N LYS A 246 19.41 7.44 6.35
CA LYS A 246 18.11 6.76 6.49
C LYS A 246 17.32 7.19 7.73
N ARG A 247 18.00 7.31 8.87
CA ARG A 247 17.37 7.74 10.12
C ARG A 247 16.91 9.21 10.03
N TRP A 248 17.74 10.07 9.45
CA TRP A 248 17.38 11.47 9.23
C TRP A 248 16.26 11.64 8.21
N PHE A 249 16.24 10.83 7.14
CA PHE A 249 15.14 10.77 6.19
C PHE A 249 13.81 10.49 6.87
N GLN A 250 13.75 9.47 7.72
CA GLN A 250 12.54 9.13 8.47
C GLN A 250 12.11 10.29 9.39
N LEU A 251 13.04 10.89 10.14
CA LEU A 251 12.75 11.97 11.08
C LEU A 251 12.30 13.28 10.38
N LEU A 252 13.00 13.69 9.33
CA LEU A 252 12.73 14.95 8.63
C LEU A 252 11.40 14.88 7.85
N ASN A 253 11.09 13.72 7.28
CA ASN A 253 9.89 13.48 6.47
C ASN A 253 8.71 12.93 7.28
N ARG A 254 8.76 12.88 8.62
CA ARG A 254 7.61 12.50 9.46
C ARG A 254 6.29 13.19 9.04
N PRO A 255 6.27 14.51 8.76
CA PRO A 255 5.04 15.16 8.31
C PRO A 255 4.53 14.66 6.95
N ALA A 256 5.42 14.25 6.05
CA ALA A 256 5.03 13.66 4.77
C ALA A 256 4.41 12.27 4.95
N PHE A 257 4.94 11.45 5.86
CA PHE A 257 4.35 10.16 6.22
C PHE A 257 2.99 10.32 6.91
N ASN A 258 2.85 11.32 7.79
CA ASN A 258 1.57 11.64 8.41
C ASN A 258 0.53 12.08 7.37
N LEU A 259 0.92 12.95 6.43
CA LEU A 259 0.02 13.35 5.34
C LEU A 259 -0.37 12.16 4.46
N LEU A 260 0.58 11.30 4.11
CA LEU A 260 0.30 10.07 3.37
C LEU A 260 -0.71 9.17 4.11
N ARG A 261 -0.59 9.05 5.44
CA ARG A 261 -1.54 8.31 6.26
C ARG A 261 -2.92 8.96 6.25
N ALA A 262 -3.02 10.28 6.31
CA ALA A 262 -4.29 10.99 6.17
C ALA A 262 -4.93 10.75 4.79
N MET A 263 -4.14 10.82 3.71
CA MET A 263 -4.58 10.53 2.35
C MET A 263 -5.10 9.10 2.22
N ASN A 264 -4.34 8.12 2.73
CA ASN A 264 -4.75 6.72 2.76
C ASN A 264 -6.03 6.51 3.59
N PHE A 265 -6.21 7.26 4.68
CA PHE A 265 -7.41 7.21 5.51
C PHE A 265 -8.65 7.71 4.76
N GLU A 266 -8.56 8.85 4.08
CA GLU A 266 -9.67 9.37 3.26
C GLU A 266 -10.02 8.41 2.12
N ALA A 267 -9.00 7.90 1.42
CA ALA A 267 -9.21 6.90 0.38
C ALA A 267 -9.86 5.62 0.95
N ALA A 268 -9.39 5.11 2.09
CA ALA A 268 -9.90 3.86 2.64
C ALA A 268 -11.29 3.96 3.26
N THR A 269 -11.72 5.15 3.71
CA THR A 269 -13.03 5.35 4.35
C THR A 269 -14.07 5.99 3.44
N GLY A 270 -13.64 6.73 2.42
CA GLY A 270 -14.53 7.55 1.60
C GLY A 270 -15.02 8.83 2.31
N TYR A 271 -14.47 9.15 3.48
CA TYR A 271 -14.78 10.39 4.20
C TYR A 271 -13.67 11.41 4.05
N THR A 272 -14.04 12.69 4.03
CA THR A 272 -13.11 13.81 4.02
C THR A 272 -12.82 14.26 5.45
N VAL A 273 -11.54 14.42 5.76
CA VAL A 273 -10.99 14.87 7.04
C VAL A 273 -10.03 16.04 6.87
N MET A 274 -9.34 16.10 5.74
CA MET A 274 -8.36 17.13 5.42
C MET A 274 -9.01 18.45 5.00
N GLU A 275 -8.47 19.54 5.53
CA GLU A 275 -8.77 20.92 5.15
C GLU A 275 -8.24 21.26 3.73
N GLU A 276 -8.89 22.22 3.06
CA GLU A 276 -8.58 22.60 1.67
C GLU A 276 -7.18 23.20 1.49
N ASP A 277 -6.64 23.84 2.52
CA ASP A 277 -5.29 24.41 2.54
C ASP A 277 -4.21 23.32 2.43
N ILE A 278 -4.42 22.17 3.08
CA ILE A 278 -3.53 21.02 2.99
C ILE A 278 -3.65 20.37 1.60
N ARG A 279 -4.84 20.30 1.02
CA ARG A 279 -5.07 19.70 -0.33
C ARG A 279 -4.37 20.48 -1.43
N THR A 280 -4.36 21.80 -1.36
CA THR A 280 -3.69 22.67 -2.36
C THR A 280 -2.19 22.78 -2.14
N SER A 281 -1.64 22.14 -1.11
CA SER A 281 -0.23 22.21 -0.77
C SER A 281 0.69 21.46 -1.76
N VAL A 282 1.93 21.92 -1.87
CA VAL A 282 2.97 21.29 -2.70
C VAL A 282 3.24 19.85 -2.25
N LEU A 283 3.26 19.62 -0.93
CA LEU A 283 3.51 18.30 -0.37
C LEU A 283 2.40 17.31 -0.74
N TYR A 284 1.13 17.74 -0.66
CA TYR A 284 0.00 16.90 -1.06
C TYR A 284 0.08 16.53 -2.55
N MET A 285 0.27 17.53 -3.41
CA MET A 285 0.35 17.32 -4.86
C MET A 285 1.51 16.40 -5.24
N TYR A 286 2.66 16.54 -4.57
CA TYR A 286 3.82 15.66 -4.77
C TYR A 286 3.52 14.20 -4.43
N ILE A 287 2.79 13.94 -3.33
CA ILE A 287 2.42 12.58 -2.93
C ILE A 287 1.34 12.03 -3.87
N MET A 288 0.33 12.84 -4.20
CA MET A 288 -0.78 12.49 -5.10
C MET A 288 -0.28 11.99 -6.46
N GLN A 289 0.66 12.71 -7.09
CA GLN A 289 1.21 12.37 -8.41
C GLN A 289 1.94 11.02 -8.47
N ARG A 290 2.40 10.50 -7.32
CA ARG A 290 3.13 9.23 -7.22
C ARG A 290 2.22 8.03 -6.95
N LYS A 291 0.96 8.27 -6.61
CA LYS A 291 -0.03 7.21 -6.38
C LYS A 291 -0.51 6.65 -7.72
N PRO A 292 -1.03 5.40 -7.76
CA PRO A 292 -1.59 4.85 -8.99
C PRO A 292 -2.75 5.68 -9.54
N LYS A 293 -2.93 5.66 -10.86
CA LYS A 293 -3.98 6.42 -11.54
C LYS A 293 -5.39 6.08 -11.00
N ALA A 294 -5.71 4.80 -10.83
CA ALA A 294 -6.97 4.36 -10.20
C ALA A 294 -7.18 4.97 -8.80
N TRP A 295 -6.12 5.03 -8.00
CA TRP A 295 -6.14 5.63 -6.66
C TRP A 295 -6.45 7.13 -6.73
N GLN A 296 -5.80 7.83 -7.66
CA GLN A 296 -5.97 9.26 -7.87
C GLN A 296 -7.41 9.59 -8.27
N GLU A 297 -7.94 8.93 -9.31
CA GLU A 297 -9.31 9.14 -9.81
C GLU A 297 -10.36 8.88 -8.72
N ARG A 298 -10.20 7.78 -7.96
CA ARG A 298 -11.11 7.46 -6.86
C ARG A 298 -11.04 8.50 -5.74
N THR A 299 -9.84 8.94 -5.37
CA THR A 299 -9.66 9.95 -4.32
C THR A 299 -10.26 11.28 -4.73
N LEU A 300 -10.13 11.70 -6.00
CA LEU A 300 -10.78 12.92 -6.50
C LEU A 300 -12.31 12.83 -6.38
N LYS A 301 -12.92 11.70 -6.77
CA LYS A 301 -14.37 11.50 -6.58
C LYS A 301 -14.81 11.56 -5.11
N ILE A 302 -13.99 11.05 -4.18
CA ILE A 302 -14.25 11.14 -2.73
C ILE A 302 -14.20 12.59 -2.27
N ILE A 303 -13.23 13.37 -2.76
CA ILE A 303 -13.06 14.78 -2.44
C ILE A 303 -14.26 15.58 -2.95
N ASP A 304 -14.68 15.36 -4.19
CA ASP A 304 -15.83 16.03 -4.80
C ASP A 304 -17.13 15.73 -4.06
N LYS A 305 -17.28 14.50 -3.55
CA LYS A 305 -18.43 14.12 -2.71
C LYS A 305 -18.44 14.85 -1.37
N GLY A 306 -17.28 15.17 -0.81
CA GLY A 306 -17.15 16.03 0.37
C GLY A 306 -17.78 15.49 1.66
N THR A 307 -18.06 14.20 1.77
CA THR A 307 -18.76 13.64 2.95
C THR A 307 -17.89 13.69 4.20
N PRO A 308 -18.29 14.45 5.25
CA PRO A 308 -17.49 14.56 6.46
C PRO A 308 -17.54 13.29 7.30
N LEU A 309 -16.48 13.06 8.09
CA LEU A 309 -16.41 11.93 9.02
C LEU A 309 -17.55 12.00 10.07
N PRO A 310 -18.32 10.92 10.28
CA PRO A 310 -19.37 10.89 11.29
C PRO A 310 -18.80 10.94 12.72
N LYS A 311 -19.54 11.53 13.66
CA LYS A 311 -19.07 11.69 15.06
C LYS A 311 -18.84 10.37 15.80
N ASN A 312 -19.58 9.33 15.44
CA ASN A 312 -19.48 7.99 16.06
C ASN A 312 -18.64 7.04 15.21
N TRP A 313 -17.71 7.56 14.40
CA TRP A 313 -16.88 6.73 13.56
C TRP A 313 -16.03 5.77 14.40
N ARG A 314 -15.98 4.52 13.96
CA ARG A 314 -15.10 3.49 14.50
C ARG A 314 -14.38 2.82 13.36
N MET A 315 -13.14 2.44 13.62
CA MET A 315 -12.34 1.70 12.66
C MET A 315 -12.97 0.36 12.35
N ARG A 316 -13.18 0.07 11.07
CA ARG A 316 -13.74 -1.20 10.59
C ARG A 316 -12.60 -2.20 10.43
N LEU A 317 -12.37 -3.01 11.46
CA LEU A 317 -11.37 -4.07 11.46
C LEU A 317 -12.06 -5.44 11.32
N PRO A 318 -11.46 -6.40 10.59
CA PRO A 318 -11.96 -7.76 10.57
C PRO A 318 -11.75 -8.46 11.92
N ASP A 319 -12.55 -9.49 12.17
CA ASP A 319 -12.23 -10.43 13.25
C ASP A 319 -11.03 -11.28 12.84
N PHE A 320 -9.87 -10.96 13.40
CA PHE A 320 -8.63 -11.66 13.08
C PHE A 320 -8.59 -13.11 13.58
N SER A 321 -9.52 -13.51 14.45
CA SER A 321 -9.66 -14.88 14.98
C SER A 321 -10.64 -15.75 14.20
N SER A 322 -11.33 -15.23 13.17
CA SER A 322 -12.40 -15.97 12.49
C SER A 322 -11.97 -17.32 11.92
N HIS A 323 -10.74 -17.41 11.40
CA HIS A 323 -10.12 -18.64 10.90
C HIS A 323 -9.88 -19.75 11.95
N LEU A 324 -10.00 -19.47 13.26
CA LEU A 324 -9.80 -20.45 14.33
C LEU A 324 -11.09 -21.20 14.73
N VAL A 325 -12.27 -20.73 14.31
CA VAL A 325 -13.55 -21.28 14.76
C VAL A 325 -14.00 -22.40 13.81
N GLU A 326 -13.85 -23.65 14.23
CA GLU A 326 -14.55 -24.80 13.64
C GLU A 326 -16.03 -24.79 14.07
N GLY A 327 -16.88 -23.97 13.42
CA GLY A 327 -18.32 -24.02 13.69
C GLY A 327 -19.13 -22.87 13.10
N GLU A 328 -20.02 -23.22 12.17
CA GLU A 328 -21.07 -22.41 11.51
C GLU A 328 -20.61 -21.09 10.85
N LYS A 329 -20.34 -21.19 9.54
CA LYS A 329 -20.17 -20.05 8.65
C LYS A 329 -21.49 -19.27 8.55
N GLU A 330 -21.61 -18.16 9.27
CA GLU A 330 -22.61 -17.15 8.92
C GLU A 330 -22.26 -16.59 7.53
N LEU A 331 -23.09 -16.92 6.55
CA LEU A 331 -22.99 -16.45 5.19
C LEU A 331 -23.32 -14.94 5.18
N TYR A 332 -22.31 -14.11 5.40
CA TYR A 332 -22.45 -12.66 5.32
C TYR A 332 -22.80 -12.29 3.87
N THR A 333 -24.06 -11.92 3.65
CA THR A 333 -24.53 -11.36 2.38
C THR A 333 -23.76 -10.09 2.09
N PHE A 334 -23.27 -9.97 0.87
CA PHE A 334 -22.62 -8.78 0.36
C PHE A 334 -23.59 -7.62 0.53
N GLY A 335 -23.36 -6.75 1.52
CA GLY A 335 -24.14 -5.54 1.71
C GLY A 335 -24.06 -4.72 0.42
N GLU A 336 -25.21 -4.59 -0.23
CA GLU A 336 -25.53 -3.80 -1.41
C GLU A 336 -24.44 -3.80 -2.50
N GLN A 337 -24.75 -4.47 -3.61
CA GLN A 337 -24.20 -4.10 -4.92
C GLN A 337 -24.12 -2.58 -4.99
N LEU A 338 -22.90 -2.03 -4.96
CA LEU A 338 -22.67 -0.71 -5.50
C LEU A 338 -23.16 -0.81 -6.94
N ASP A 339 -24.31 -0.21 -7.21
CA ASP A 339 -24.82 -0.06 -8.57
C ASP A 339 -23.64 0.43 -9.42
N ALA A 340 -23.41 -0.29 -10.51
CA ALA A 340 -22.47 0.18 -11.50
C ALA A 340 -22.84 1.63 -11.80
N TYR A 341 -21.87 2.54 -11.73
CA TYR A 341 -22.04 3.87 -12.28
C TYR A 341 -22.47 3.67 -13.74
N GLU A 342 -23.78 3.74 -13.99
CA GLU A 342 -24.31 3.91 -15.32
C GLU A 342 -23.88 5.31 -15.74
N GLU A 343 -23.04 5.36 -16.76
CA GLU A 343 -22.68 6.58 -17.45
C GLU A 343 -23.97 7.14 -18.09
N GLU A 344 -24.40 8.32 -17.66
CA GLU A 344 -25.09 9.27 -18.54
C GLU A 344 -24.06 10.24 -19.12
#